data_AF-A0A0L0GEZ7-F1
#
_entry.id   AF-A0A0L0GEZ7-F1
#
_cell.length_a   1.000
_cell.length_b   1.000
_cell.length_c   1.000
_cell.angle_alpha   90.00
_cell.angle_beta   90.00
_cell.angle_gamma   90.00
#
_symmetry.space_group_name_H-M   'P 1'
#
loop_
_entity.id
_entity.type
_entity.pdbx_description
1 polymer ?
#
loop_
_entity_poly.entity_id
_entity_poly.type
_entity_poly.pdbx_seq_one_letter_code
_entity_poly.pdbx_strand_id
1 'polypeptide(L)'
;MINSRSQVLHRGDEDGNYANIQDSIEAHLIITLSDGSEVVNTRRNGYTTTKAVTSMNDGMTEGLQMMKIGDHFQFFIPSEKRTGASYGDSVYPGDVLIYDVEVFDIMEPNYLSWTEDPKKILGVLVFLYFGLKYFRDDRRKLTLPLVTTDKATAPTNTRVYMDISIGGEAAGRIVFELFNNITPRTATNFRCICTGEKGKSSNGLDLNYKGVEFHQVKPGFLIQGGDISKGKRMSESIYGGRFKDEWTHGTIQHSKAGLLSMANAGKDTNGSQFFILLGKAEYLDGKHVVFGMVDESDEDICKVSYDVLDAISAVGAKSGKPKKKVVVESCGVVQPTNTKKRL
;
A
#
# COMPACT_ATOMS: atom_id res chain seq x y z
N MET A 1 16.58 12.16 -32.60
CA MET A 1 16.08 13.48 -33.05
C MET A 1 15.06 13.28 -34.15
N ILE A 2 13.75 13.23 -33.83
CA ILE A 2 12.65 13.35 -34.79
C ILE A 2 11.50 14.09 -34.07
N ASN A 3 11.09 15.21 -34.68
CA ASN A 3 10.36 16.35 -34.15
C ASN A 3 8.90 16.09 -33.74
N SER A 4 8.54 16.38 -32.49
CA SER A 4 7.31 17.15 -32.26
C SER A 4 7.51 18.49 -32.96
N ARG A 5 6.74 18.77 -34.01
CA ARG A 5 6.81 20.07 -34.68
C ARG A 5 6.11 21.07 -33.78
N SER A 6 6.82 22.12 -33.40
CA SER A 6 6.21 23.34 -32.87
C SER A 6 6.27 24.42 -33.94
N GLN A 7 5.23 25.23 -34.02
CA GLN A 7 5.21 26.43 -34.83
C GLN A 7 5.02 27.63 -33.90
N VAL A 8 5.90 28.61 -34.03
CA VAL A 8 5.74 29.89 -33.35
C VAL A 8 4.74 30.71 -34.14
N LEU A 9 3.58 31.02 -33.54
CA LEU A 9 2.55 31.85 -34.15
C LEU A 9 2.78 33.32 -33.80
N HIS A 10 3.17 33.59 -32.55
CA HIS A 10 3.54 34.91 -32.08
C HIS A 10 4.63 34.82 -31.00
N ARG A 11 5.50 35.84 -30.94
CA ARG A 11 6.47 36.01 -29.86
C ARG A 11 6.06 37.21 -29.02
N GLY A 12 6.01 37.04 -27.70
CA GLY A 12 5.82 38.12 -26.74
C GLY A 12 7.01 39.07 -26.66
N ASP A 13 6.91 40.08 -25.80
CA ASP A 13 7.87 41.18 -25.66
C ASP A 13 9.31 40.71 -25.41
N GLU A 14 10.30 41.41 -25.98
CA GLU A 14 11.72 41.01 -25.96
C GLU A 14 12.29 40.77 -24.55
N ASP A 15 11.78 41.47 -23.55
CA ASP A 15 12.21 41.41 -22.15
C ASP A 15 11.44 40.37 -21.28
N GLY A 16 10.57 39.55 -21.88
CA GLY A 16 9.77 38.57 -21.16
C GLY A 16 10.56 37.38 -20.58
N ASN A 17 10.23 36.95 -19.36
CA ASN A 17 10.85 35.81 -18.69
C ASN A 17 10.45 34.47 -19.35
N TYR A 18 11.39 33.53 -19.42
CA TYR A 18 11.15 32.14 -19.87
C TYR A 18 10.71 31.26 -18.71
N ALA A 19 9.89 30.24 -19.00
CA ALA A 19 9.46 29.29 -18.00
C ALA A 19 10.56 28.26 -17.69
N ASN A 20 10.88 28.06 -16.42
CA ASN A 20 11.75 26.99 -15.97
C ASN A 20 10.96 25.69 -15.77
N ILE A 21 11.68 24.57 -15.70
CA ILE A 21 11.09 23.23 -15.51
C ILE A 21 10.29 23.08 -14.19
N GLN A 22 10.53 23.96 -13.20
CA GLN A 22 9.86 23.96 -11.90
C GLN A 22 8.66 24.92 -11.84
N ASP A 23 8.48 25.74 -12.87
CA ASP A 23 7.43 26.76 -12.89
C ASP A 23 6.10 26.16 -13.34
N SER A 24 5.02 26.89 -13.07
CA SER A 24 3.72 26.64 -13.68
C SER A 24 3.36 27.77 -14.62
N ILE A 25 2.78 27.44 -15.76
CA ILE A 25 2.36 28.40 -16.76
C ILE A 25 0.85 28.56 -16.68
N GLU A 26 0.39 29.80 -16.60
CA GLU A 26 -1.00 30.16 -16.84
C GLU A 26 -1.18 30.48 -18.33
N ALA A 27 -2.03 29.72 -19.00
CA ALA A 27 -2.19 29.81 -20.45
C ALA A 27 -3.64 29.70 -20.89
N HIS A 28 -3.92 30.29 -22.06
CA HIS A 28 -5.05 29.87 -22.87
C HIS A 28 -4.67 28.63 -23.67
N LEU A 29 -5.57 27.64 -23.65
CA LEU A 29 -5.34 26.33 -24.25
C LEU A 29 -6.52 25.96 -25.15
N ILE A 30 -6.22 25.76 -26.42
CA ILE A 30 -7.16 25.17 -27.37
C ILE A 30 -6.54 23.88 -27.91
N ILE A 31 -7.28 22.78 -27.83
CA ILE A 31 -6.88 21.48 -28.35
C ILE A 31 -7.83 21.14 -29.49
N THR A 32 -7.29 20.94 -30.67
CA THR A 32 -8.03 20.50 -31.86
C THR A 32 -7.48 19.21 -32.42
N LEU A 33 -8.31 18.47 -33.16
CA LEU A 33 -7.87 17.40 -34.03
C LEU A 33 -7.38 17.99 -35.36
N SER A 34 -6.62 17.20 -36.13
CA SER A 34 -6.12 17.63 -37.44
C SER A 34 -7.21 17.96 -38.47
N ASP A 35 -8.45 17.49 -38.25
CA ASP A 35 -9.61 17.83 -39.09
C ASP A 35 -10.31 19.15 -38.66
N GLY A 36 -9.80 19.82 -37.62
CA GLY A 36 -10.33 21.07 -37.08
C GLY A 36 -11.35 20.90 -35.95
N SER A 37 -11.71 19.66 -35.58
CA SER A 37 -12.63 19.40 -34.48
C SER A 37 -12.03 19.83 -33.14
N GLU A 38 -12.78 20.60 -32.34
CA GLU A 38 -12.31 21.08 -31.04
C GLU A 38 -12.55 20.03 -29.93
N VAL A 39 -11.50 19.74 -29.17
CA VAL A 39 -11.52 18.84 -28.00
C VAL A 39 -11.57 19.66 -26.70
N VAL A 40 -10.79 20.74 -26.63
CA VAL A 40 -10.75 21.68 -25.50
C VAL A 40 -10.63 23.10 -26.02
N ASN A 41 -11.34 24.05 -25.43
CA ASN A 41 -11.18 25.48 -25.74
C ASN A 41 -11.41 26.31 -24.48
N THR A 42 -10.34 26.75 -23.81
CA THR A 42 -10.46 27.53 -22.57
C THR A 42 -10.87 28.98 -22.82
N ARG A 43 -10.56 29.54 -24.00
CA ARG A 43 -10.99 30.90 -24.40
C ARG A 43 -12.51 31.03 -24.48
N ARG A 44 -13.19 30.06 -25.11
CA ARG A 44 -14.67 30.06 -25.21
C ARG A 44 -15.34 30.02 -23.84
N ASN A 45 -14.70 29.38 -22.87
CA ASN A 45 -15.24 29.22 -21.52
C ASN A 45 -14.81 30.34 -20.56
N GLY A 46 -14.05 31.33 -21.04
CA GLY A 46 -13.68 32.53 -20.27
C GLY A 46 -12.73 32.29 -19.11
N TYR A 47 -11.92 31.22 -19.13
CA TYR A 47 -10.92 30.94 -18.10
C TYR A 47 -9.56 30.55 -18.69
N THR A 48 -8.50 30.74 -17.91
CA THR A 48 -7.13 30.28 -18.17
C THR A 48 -6.88 28.95 -17.45
N THR A 49 -5.92 28.16 -17.94
CA THR A 49 -5.51 26.93 -17.24
C THR A 49 -4.08 27.06 -16.76
N THR A 50 -3.84 26.66 -15.51
CA THR A 50 -2.50 26.56 -14.93
C THR A 50 -1.99 25.13 -15.08
N LYS A 51 -0.81 24.97 -15.70
CA LYS A 51 -0.16 23.66 -15.87
C LYS A 51 1.32 23.75 -15.50
N ALA A 52 1.80 22.74 -14.78
CA ALA A 52 3.23 22.59 -14.54
C ALA A 52 3.93 22.27 -15.87
N VAL A 53 5.10 22.86 -16.11
CA VAL A 53 5.88 22.66 -17.35
C VAL A 53 6.22 21.19 -17.58
N THR A 54 6.41 20.41 -16.50
CA THR A 54 6.73 18.98 -16.51
C THR A 54 5.53 18.04 -16.64
N SER A 55 4.30 18.56 -16.59
CA SER A 55 3.10 17.72 -16.60
C SER A 55 2.68 17.24 -18.00
N MET A 56 3.47 17.56 -19.03
CA MET A 56 3.19 17.24 -20.43
C MET A 56 4.24 16.28 -21.02
N ASN A 57 3.97 15.70 -22.20
CA ASN A 57 4.93 14.79 -22.84
C ASN A 57 6.26 15.49 -23.15
N ASP A 58 7.33 14.70 -23.36
CA ASP A 58 8.70 15.22 -23.52
C ASP A 58 8.81 16.32 -24.59
N GLY A 59 8.07 16.18 -25.70
CA GLY A 59 8.07 17.16 -26.81
C GLY A 59 7.36 18.49 -26.49
N MET A 60 6.29 18.49 -25.68
CA MET A 60 5.68 19.73 -25.21
C MET A 60 6.47 20.35 -24.08
N THR A 61 7.06 19.54 -23.20
CA THR A 61 7.87 20.04 -22.08
C THR A 61 9.09 20.82 -22.59
N GLU A 62 9.77 20.34 -23.63
CA GLU A 62 10.84 21.10 -24.31
C GLU A 62 10.31 22.38 -24.97
N GLY A 63 9.14 22.30 -25.61
CA GLY A 63 8.50 23.44 -26.25
C GLY A 63 8.08 24.56 -25.31
N LEU A 64 7.50 24.21 -24.16
CA LEU A 64 7.05 25.14 -23.13
C LEU A 64 8.21 25.87 -22.44
N GLN A 65 9.37 25.22 -22.29
CA GLN A 65 10.59 25.87 -21.76
C GLN A 65 11.15 26.95 -22.69
N MET A 66 10.79 26.90 -23.99
CA MET A 66 11.21 27.88 -24.99
C MET A 66 10.22 29.04 -25.16
N MET A 67 9.13 29.02 -24.39
CA MET A 67 8.11 30.06 -24.39
C MET A 67 8.36 31.05 -23.24
N LYS A 68 8.03 32.31 -23.51
CA LYS A 68 7.97 33.39 -22.52
C LYS A 68 6.54 33.95 -22.42
N ILE A 69 6.30 34.80 -21.44
CA ILE A 69 5.02 35.52 -21.31
C ILE A 69 4.69 36.24 -22.63
N GLY A 70 3.46 36.04 -23.12
CA GLY A 70 2.98 36.58 -24.40
C GLY A 70 3.31 35.72 -25.63
N ASP A 71 4.10 34.65 -25.50
CA ASP A 71 4.34 33.73 -26.62
C ASP A 71 3.09 32.90 -26.94
N HIS A 72 2.84 32.71 -28.23
CA HIS A 72 1.75 31.88 -28.77
C HIS A 72 2.31 30.82 -29.70
N PHE A 73 2.27 29.57 -29.26
CA PHE A 73 2.84 28.43 -29.97
C PHE A 73 1.77 27.40 -30.30
N GLN A 74 2.00 26.68 -31.39
CA GLN A 74 1.21 25.53 -31.75
C GLN A 74 2.08 24.26 -31.72
N PHE A 75 1.63 23.23 -31.00
CA PHE A 75 2.31 21.95 -30.87
C PHE A 75 1.51 20.84 -31.53
N PHE A 76 2.17 20.03 -32.36
CA PHE A 76 1.57 18.88 -33.03
C PHE A 76 2.00 17.59 -32.33
N ILE A 77 1.02 16.88 -31.75
CA ILE A 77 1.25 15.68 -30.94
C ILE A 77 0.67 14.46 -31.65
N PRO A 78 1.53 13.60 -32.24
CA PRO A 78 1.11 12.34 -32.83
C PRO A 78 0.49 11.38 -31.82
N SER A 79 -0.36 10.48 -32.31
CA SER A 79 -1.09 9.50 -31.50
C SER A 79 -0.18 8.67 -30.58
N GLU A 80 1.02 8.33 -31.03
CA GLU A 80 1.99 7.46 -30.33
C GLU A 80 2.69 8.16 -29.16
N LYS A 81 2.58 9.49 -29.07
CA LYS A 81 3.25 10.34 -28.07
C LYS A 81 2.30 10.93 -27.05
N ARG A 82 1.02 10.53 -27.07
CA ARG A 82 0.02 10.94 -26.08
C ARG A 82 0.23 10.16 -24.79
N THR A 83 0.53 10.85 -23.69
CA THR A 83 0.66 10.25 -22.35
C THR A 83 -0.29 10.93 -21.37
N GLY A 84 -0.82 10.17 -20.40
CA GLY A 84 -1.38 10.74 -19.16
C GLY A 84 -2.77 11.36 -19.19
N ALA A 85 -3.53 11.34 -20.30
CA ALA A 85 -4.91 11.85 -20.31
C ALA A 85 -5.86 10.97 -21.16
N SER A 86 -7.08 10.75 -20.65
CA SER A 86 -8.19 10.14 -21.39
C SER A 86 -8.95 11.25 -22.10
N TYR A 87 -8.88 11.30 -23.43
CA TYR A 87 -9.44 12.38 -24.24
C TYR A 87 -10.89 12.08 -24.68
N GLY A 88 -11.80 11.84 -23.73
CA GLY A 88 -13.22 11.59 -24.02
C GLY A 88 -13.50 10.49 -25.06
N ASP A 89 -14.75 10.40 -25.54
CA ASP A 89 -15.17 9.41 -26.55
C ASP A 89 -14.92 9.86 -28.00
N SER A 90 -14.43 11.10 -28.20
CA SER A 90 -14.33 11.75 -29.52
C SER A 90 -12.92 11.79 -30.10
N VAL A 91 -11.95 11.15 -29.45
CA VAL A 91 -10.55 11.12 -29.90
C VAL A 91 -10.10 9.69 -30.12
N TYR A 92 -9.77 9.33 -31.36
CA TYR A 92 -9.49 7.97 -31.79
C TYR A 92 -7.99 7.61 -31.75
N PRO A 93 -7.64 6.31 -31.76
CA PRO A 93 -6.27 5.82 -31.65
C PRO A 93 -5.25 6.25 -32.71
N GLY A 94 -5.63 7.00 -33.76
CA GLY A 94 -4.71 7.54 -34.78
C GLY A 94 -4.69 9.07 -34.88
N ASP A 95 -5.47 9.77 -34.06
CA ASP A 95 -5.64 11.21 -34.23
C ASP A 95 -4.43 11.99 -33.72
N VAL A 96 -4.05 13.00 -34.51
CA VAL A 96 -3.05 13.99 -34.13
C VAL A 96 -3.74 15.12 -33.37
N LEU A 97 -3.26 15.42 -32.18
CA LEU A 97 -3.73 16.55 -31.39
C LEU A 97 -2.88 17.77 -31.68
N ILE A 98 -3.54 18.90 -31.93
CA ILE A 98 -2.92 20.20 -32.15
C ILE A 98 -3.23 21.05 -30.91
N TYR A 99 -2.20 21.39 -30.16
CA TYR A 99 -2.29 22.25 -28.98
C TYR A 99 -1.91 23.66 -29.37
N ASP A 100 -2.85 24.57 -29.26
CA ASP A 100 -2.65 26.00 -29.43
C ASP A 100 -2.56 26.61 -28.03
N VAL A 101 -1.37 27.13 -27.70
CA VAL A 101 -0.98 27.55 -26.35
C VAL A 101 -0.51 28.99 -26.38
N GLU A 102 -1.18 29.85 -25.64
CA GLU A 102 -0.78 31.24 -25.43
C GLU A 102 -0.50 31.46 -23.95
N VAL A 103 0.72 31.88 -23.63
CA VAL A 103 1.17 32.08 -22.26
C VAL A 103 0.77 33.47 -21.78
N PHE A 104 0.00 33.51 -20.69
CA PHE A 104 -0.44 34.75 -20.06
C PHE A 104 0.46 35.12 -18.86
N ASP A 105 0.86 34.14 -18.05
CA ASP A 105 1.73 34.36 -16.89
C ASP A 105 2.60 33.14 -16.58
N ILE A 106 3.72 33.37 -15.91
CA ILE A 106 4.64 32.33 -15.41
C ILE A 106 4.72 32.47 -13.89
N MET A 107 4.24 31.45 -13.20
CA MET A 107 4.20 31.39 -11.75
C MET A 107 5.41 30.64 -11.22
N GLU A 108 6.31 31.36 -10.54
CA GLU A 108 7.39 30.75 -9.77
C GLU A 108 6.82 29.89 -8.62
N PRO A 109 7.49 28.79 -8.23
CA PRO A 109 7.06 27.93 -7.13
C PRO A 109 7.08 28.69 -5.80
N ASN A 110 5.93 29.23 -5.43
CA ASN A 110 5.80 30.13 -4.28
C ASN A 110 5.71 29.34 -2.97
N TYR A 111 6.87 29.05 -2.37
CA TYR A 111 6.96 28.30 -1.10
C TYR A 111 6.56 29.12 0.15
N LEU A 112 6.25 30.42 0.03
CA LEU A 112 6.22 31.34 1.18
C LEU A 112 4.99 32.28 1.30
N SER A 113 3.81 31.93 0.75
CA SER A 113 2.57 32.72 0.97
C SER A 113 1.66 32.18 2.10
N TRP A 114 2.11 31.16 2.83
CA TRP A 114 1.34 30.47 3.88
C TRP A 114 1.39 31.18 5.26
N THR A 115 2.03 32.34 5.36
CA THR A 115 2.49 32.93 6.63
C THR A 115 1.59 34.03 7.20
N GLU A 116 0.40 34.29 6.66
CA GLU A 116 -0.49 35.35 7.17
C GLU A 116 -1.66 34.85 8.03
N ASP A 117 -1.94 33.54 8.05
CA ASP A 117 -3.01 32.96 8.87
C ASP A 117 -2.41 32.25 10.11
N PRO A 118 -2.60 32.78 11.33
CA PRO A 118 -2.07 32.18 12.55
C PRO A 118 -2.50 30.72 12.76
N LYS A 119 -3.67 30.31 12.25
CA LYS A 119 -4.16 28.93 12.36
C LYS A 119 -3.43 27.99 11.41
N LYS A 120 -2.98 28.49 10.26
CA LYS A 120 -2.17 27.72 9.29
C LYS A 120 -0.71 27.66 9.72
N ILE A 121 -0.18 28.72 10.34
CA ILE A 121 1.15 28.68 10.99
C ILE A 121 1.16 27.64 12.10
N LEU A 122 0.13 27.58 12.95
CA LEU A 122 0.00 26.53 13.95
C LEU A 122 -0.10 25.14 13.30
N GLY A 123 -0.85 25.01 12.21
CA GLY A 123 -0.93 23.78 11.42
C GLY A 123 0.43 23.34 10.86
N VAL A 124 1.24 24.27 10.34
CA VAL A 124 2.59 24.00 9.81
C VAL A 124 3.59 23.73 10.91
N LEU A 125 3.52 24.41 12.06
CA LEU A 125 4.36 24.10 13.21
C LEU A 125 4.01 22.75 13.83
N VAL A 126 2.74 22.37 13.85
CA VAL A 126 2.28 21.01 14.19
C VAL A 126 2.80 20.03 13.13
N PHE A 127 2.70 20.34 11.84
CA PHE A 127 3.18 19.47 10.77
C PHE A 127 4.72 19.35 10.72
N LEU A 128 5.47 20.39 11.07
CA LEU A 128 6.92 20.39 11.23
C LEU A 128 7.32 19.70 12.53
N TYR A 129 6.55 19.85 13.61
CA TYR A 129 6.79 19.12 14.85
C TYR A 129 6.55 17.61 14.64
N PHE A 130 5.42 17.23 14.04
CA PHE A 130 5.13 15.85 13.67
C PHE A 130 6.04 15.35 12.55
N GLY A 131 6.40 16.19 11.58
CA GLY A 131 7.29 15.89 10.46
C GLY A 131 8.74 15.75 10.87
N LEU A 132 9.27 16.61 11.74
CA LEU A 132 10.57 16.45 12.40
C LEU A 132 10.54 15.26 13.36
N LYS A 133 9.42 15.00 14.05
CA LYS A 133 9.26 13.77 14.85
C LYS A 133 9.23 12.52 13.96
N TYR A 134 8.63 12.59 12.78
CA TYR A 134 8.57 11.53 11.76
C TYR A 134 9.94 11.30 11.11
N PHE A 135 10.62 12.36 10.66
CA PHE A 135 11.99 12.33 10.12
C PHE A 135 13.04 11.93 11.17
N ARG A 136 12.85 12.32 12.44
CA ARG A 136 13.68 11.85 13.57
C ARG A 136 13.39 10.40 13.95
N ASP A 137 12.25 9.85 13.54
CA ASP A 137 11.95 8.41 13.63
C ASP A 137 12.52 7.63 12.43
N ASP A 138 12.55 8.21 11.22
CA ASP A 138 13.04 7.55 10.01
C ASP A 138 14.59 7.46 9.96
N ARG A 139 15.31 8.38 10.62
CA ARG A 139 16.75 8.21 10.92
C ARG A 139 17.04 7.12 11.96
N ARG A 140 16.00 6.54 12.57
CA ARG A 140 16.05 5.28 13.32
C ARG A 140 15.45 4.13 12.52
N LYS A 141 15.61 4.11 11.19
CA LYS A 141 15.91 2.85 10.49
C LYS A 141 17.26 2.32 11.01
N LEU A 142 17.20 1.93 12.27
CA LEU A 142 18.11 1.09 12.98
C LEU A 142 18.34 -0.09 12.04
N THR A 143 19.59 -0.30 11.65
CA THR A 143 20.09 -1.51 10.99
C THR A 143 19.83 -2.69 11.92
N LEU A 144 18.57 -3.05 12.07
CA LEU A 144 18.12 -4.18 12.84
C LEU A 144 18.63 -5.41 12.11
N PRO A 145 19.25 -6.36 12.82
CA PRO A 145 19.81 -7.53 12.16
C PRO A 145 18.68 -8.24 11.42
N LEU A 146 18.92 -8.50 10.12
CA LEU A 146 18.02 -9.29 9.32
C LEU A 146 18.13 -10.76 9.79
N VAL A 147 17.00 -11.36 10.09
CA VAL A 147 16.89 -12.74 10.54
C VAL A 147 16.19 -13.53 9.43
N THR A 148 16.83 -14.61 8.98
CA THR A 148 16.22 -15.55 8.02
C THR A 148 15.22 -16.45 8.74
N THR A 149 14.23 -16.99 8.03
CA THR A 149 13.27 -17.97 8.60
C THR A 149 13.97 -19.16 9.24
N ASP A 150 15.07 -19.62 8.65
CA ASP A 150 15.84 -20.76 9.16
C ASP A 150 16.48 -20.47 10.53
N LYS A 151 16.89 -19.21 10.75
CA LYS A 151 17.43 -18.75 12.04
C LYS A 151 16.34 -18.44 13.06
N ALA A 152 15.16 -18.03 12.59
CA ALA A 152 14.01 -17.77 13.45
C ALA A 152 13.37 -19.07 13.96
N THR A 153 13.41 -20.14 13.16
CA THR A 153 12.90 -21.47 13.49
C THR A 153 13.70 -22.09 14.65
N ALA A 154 13.02 -22.68 15.62
CA ALA A 154 13.64 -23.32 16.78
C ALA A 154 12.75 -24.41 17.39
N PRO A 155 13.32 -25.52 17.92
CA PRO A 155 12.53 -26.55 18.59
C PRO A 155 11.73 -26.06 19.80
N THR A 156 12.16 -24.96 20.42
CA THR A 156 11.51 -24.32 21.57
C THR A 156 10.38 -23.37 21.18
N ASN A 157 10.20 -23.10 19.88
CA ASN A 157 9.11 -22.27 19.39
C ASN A 157 7.77 -22.96 19.59
N THR A 158 6.77 -22.16 19.95
CA THR A 158 5.42 -22.65 20.18
C THR A 158 4.75 -22.93 18.84
N ARG A 159 4.12 -24.08 18.73
CA ARG A 159 3.26 -24.44 17.60
C ARG A 159 1.80 -24.23 17.96
N VAL A 160 1.07 -23.58 17.07
CA VAL A 160 -0.38 -23.36 17.21
C VAL A 160 -1.08 -23.88 15.97
N TYR A 161 -2.36 -24.21 16.10
CA TYR A 161 -3.17 -24.71 14.99
C TYR A 161 -4.44 -23.89 14.80
N MET A 162 -4.96 -23.93 13.58
CA MET A 162 -6.30 -23.46 13.21
C MET A 162 -6.98 -24.51 12.33
N ASP A 163 -8.13 -25.02 12.78
CA ASP A 163 -9.04 -25.85 11.98
C ASP A 163 -9.95 -24.93 11.17
N ILE A 164 -9.94 -25.09 9.85
CA ILE A 164 -10.59 -24.17 8.92
C ILE A 164 -11.82 -24.83 8.30
N SER A 165 -12.89 -24.04 8.14
CA SER A 165 -14.00 -24.35 7.24
C SER A 165 -14.10 -23.34 6.10
N ILE A 166 -14.58 -23.80 4.95
CA ILE A 166 -14.87 -22.99 3.76
C ILE A 166 -16.31 -23.25 3.33
N GLY A 167 -17.16 -22.25 3.39
CA GLY A 167 -18.59 -22.39 3.07
C GLY A 167 -19.34 -23.32 4.03
N GLY A 168 -18.82 -23.53 5.24
CA GLY A 168 -19.38 -24.45 6.24
C GLY A 168 -18.86 -25.89 6.16
N GLU A 169 -18.04 -26.21 5.15
CA GLU A 169 -17.40 -27.53 5.02
C GLU A 169 -15.98 -27.49 5.59
N ALA A 170 -15.57 -28.55 6.30
CA ALA A 170 -14.22 -28.65 6.84
C ALA A 170 -13.17 -28.68 5.70
N ALA A 171 -12.21 -27.76 5.75
CA ALA A 171 -11.15 -27.63 4.75
C ALA A 171 -9.83 -28.25 5.21
N GLY A 172 -9.59 -28.32 6.52
CA GLY A 172 -8.41 -28.95 7.11
C GLY A 172 -7.78 -28.09 8.22
N ARG A 173 -6.57 -28.48 8.63
CA ARG A 173 -5.83 -27.81 9.71
C ARG A 173 -4.60 -27.13 9.15
N ILE A 174 -4.38 -25.88 9.57
CA ILE A 174 -3.11 -25.17 9.38
C ILE A 174 -2.36 -25.18 10.70
N VAL A 175 -1.08 -25.56 10.69
CA VAL A 175 -0.19 -25.48 11.84
C VAL A 175 0.84 -24.38 11.59
N PHE A 176 1.06 -23.53 12.58
CA PHE A 176 2.06 -22.47 12.54
C PHE A 176 3.09 -22.66 13.64
N GLU A 177 4.36 -22.44 13.30
CA GLU A 177 5.42 -22.18 14.26
C GLU A 177 5.50 -20.66 14.54
N LEU A 178 5.52 -20.29 15.82
CA LEU A 178 5.66 -18.89 16.26
C LEU A 178 7.10 -18.62 16.69
N PHE A 179 7.72 -17.57 16.15
CA PHE A 179 9.12 -17.20 16.39
C PHE A 179 9.31 -16.54 17.77
N ASN A 180 9.09 -17.31 18.83
CA ASN A 180 9.17 -16.86 20.22
C ASN A 180 10.52 -16.23 20.58
N ASN A 181 11.60 -16.74 19.98
CA ASN A 181 12.96 -16.26 20.14
C ASN A 181 13.22 -14.89 19.49
N ILE A 182 12.45 -14.50 18.47
CA ILE A 182 12.63 -13.23 17.76
C ILE A 182 11.58 -12.20 18.21
N THR A 183 10.31 -12.61 18.22
CA THR A 183 9.15 -11.75 18.53
C THR A 183 8.33 -12.34 19.68
N PRO A 184 8.89 -12.47 20.91
CA PRO A 184 8.23 -13.14 22.03
C PRO A 184 6.88 -12.53 22.41
N ARG A 185 6.74 -11.20 22.38
CA ARG A 185 5.46 -10.55 22.74
C ARG A 185 4.41 -10.77 21.66
N THR A 186 4.79 -10.63 20.39
CA THR A 186 3.89 -10.82 19.25
C THR A 186 3.42 -12.27 19.16
N ALA A 187 4.34 -13.23 19.33
CA ALA A 187 4.04 -14.64 19.39
C ALA A 187 3.14 -14.99 20.59
N THR A 188 3.43 -14.45 21.78
CA THR A 188 2.59 -14.66 22.97
C THR A 188 1.17 -14.13 22.76
N ASN A 189 1.02 -12.94 22.17
CA ASN A 189 -0.29 -12.38 21.83
C ASN A 189 -1.10 -13.33 20.95
N PHE A 190 -0.51 -13.79 19.84
CA PHE A 190 -1.19 -14.69 18.92
C PHE A 190 -1.54 -16.03 19.57
N ARG A 191 -0.61 -16.63 20.32
CA ARG A 191 -0.82 -17.88 21.06
C ARG A 191 -1.98 -17.78 22.04
N CYS A 192 -2.00 -16.74 22.87
CA CYS A 192 -3.05 -16.53 23.87
C CYS A 192 -4.43 -16.33 23.24
N ILE A 193 -4.51 -15.66 22.08
CA ILE A 193 -5.77 -15.51 21.35
C ILE A 193 -6.17 -16.83 20.67
N CYS A 194 -5.22 -17.67 20.25
CA CYS A 194 -5.54 -19.03 19.80
C CYS A 194 -6.16 -19.88 20.93
N THR A 195 -5.66 -19.77 22.17
CA THR A 195 -6.18 -20.56 23.30
C THR A 195 -7.43 -19.97 23.95
N GLY A 196 -7.64 -18.66 23.82
CA GLY A 196 -8.69 -17.95 24.55
C GLY A 196 -8.39 -17.79 26.05
N GLU A 197 -7.18 -18.09 26.51
CA GLU A 197 -6.83 -18.17 27.95
C GLU A 197 -6.93 -16.82 28.68
N LYS A 198 -6.98 -15.72 27.93
CA LYS A 198 -7.10 -14.35 28.47
C LYS A 198 -8.55 -13.88 28.60
N GLY A 199 -9.53 -14.69 28.19
CA GLY A 199 -10.95 -14.37 28.32
C GLY A 199 -11.34 -13.16 27.47
N LYS A 200 -11.76 -12.07 28.11
CA LYS A 200 -12.22 -10.85 27.45
C LYS A 200 -11.18 -9.75 27.47
N SER A 201 -11.15 -8.94 26.42
CA SER A 201 -10.37 -7.73 26.32
C SER A 201 -10.94 -6.62 27.22
N SER A 202 -10.21 -5.51 27.35
CA SER A 202 -10.64 -4.33 28.11
C SER A 202 -11.95 -3.72 27.59
N ASN A 203 -12.26 -3.89 26.30
CA ASN A 203 -13.51 -3.44 25.69
C ASN A 203 -14.58 -4.56 25.63
N GLY A 204 -14.38 -5.66 26.34
CA GLY A 204 -15.35 -6.76 26.47
C GLY A 204 -15.40 -7.74 25.30
N LEU A 205 -14.48 -7.63 24.34
CA LEU A 205 -14.38 -8.56 23.19
C LEU A 205 -13.77 -9.88 23.65
N ASP A 206 -14.26 -11.01 23.14
CA ASP A 206 -13.64 -12.31 23.42
C ASP A 206 -12.27 -12.37 22.71
N LEU A 207 -11.19 -12.54 23.47
CA LEU A 207 -9.83 -12.71 22.96
C LEU A 207 -9.64 -14.15 22.47
N ASN A 208 -10.40 -14.55 21.45
CA ASN A 208 -10.35 -15.89 20.88
C ASN A 208 -10.51 -15.85 19.34
N TYR A 209 -9.68 -16.59 18.60
CA TYR A 209 -9.83 -16.71 17.15
C TYR A 209 -10.92 -17.72 16.73
N LYS A 210 -11.42 -18.55 17.64
CA LYS A 210 -12.54 -19.47 17.33
C LYS A 210 -13.77 -18.68 16.87
N GLY A 211 -14.27 -19.04 15.70
CA GLY A 211 -15.40 -18.40 15.01
C GLY A 211 -15.04 -17.11 14.26
N VAL A 212 -13.77 -16.70 14.24
CA VAL A 212 -13.31 -15.54 13.47
C VAL A 212 -13.19 -15.89 11.99
N GLU A 213 -13.58 -14.95 11.13
CA GLU A 213 -13.51 -15.10 9.69
C GLU A 213 -12.20 -14.55 9.11
N PHE A 214 -11.69 -15.20 8.06
CA PHE A 214 -10.75 -14.56 7.15
C PHE A 214 -11.52 -13.60 6.23
N HIS A 215 -11.64 -12.36 6.70
CA HIS A 215 -12.46 -11.34 6.06
C HIS A 215 -11.82 -10.73 4.80
N GLN A 216 -10.54 -11.00 4.54
CA GLN A 216 -9.85 -10.54 3.33
C GLN A 216 -8.91 -11.62 2.76
N VAL A 217 -9.23 -12.15 1.58
CA VAL A 217 -8.43 -13.14 0.85
C VAL A 217 -8.13 -12.60 -0.55
N LYS A 218 -6.86 -12.27 -0.80
CA LYS A 218 -6.34 -11.80 -2.09
C LYS A 218 -5.42 -12.87 -2.68
N PRO A 219 -5.87 -13.64 -3.68
CA PRO A 219 -5.08 -14.71 -4.28
C PRO A 219 -3.71 -14.21 -4.75
N GLY A 220 -2.66 -14.98 -4.46
CA GLY A 220 -1.27 -14.63 -4.78
C GLY A 220 -0.65 -13.51 -3.91
N PHE A 221 -1.42 -12.96 -2.96
CA PHE A 221 -0.92 -11.94 -2.04
C PHE A 221 -1.04 -12.37 -0.58
N LEU A 222 -2.25 -12.33 0.01
CA LEU A 222 -2.43 -12.63 1.43
C LEU A 222 -3.83 -13.13 1.80
N ILE A 223 -3.90 -13.81 2.94
CA ILE A 223 -5.11 -14.20 3.67
C ILE A 223 -5.09 -13.46 5.00
N GLN A 224 -6.02 -12.55 5.25
CA GLN A 224 -6.11 -11.72 6.44
C GLN A 224 -7.35 -12.07 7.27
N GLY A 225 -7.13 -12.19 8.58
CA GLY A 225 -8.13 -12.55 9.57
C GLY A 225 -7.85 -11.86 10.92
N GLY A 226 -8.36 -12.45 12.00
CA GLY A 226 -8.11 -11.96 13.36
C GLY A 226 -8.95 -10.76 13.81
N ASP A 227 -10.01 -10.42 13.08
CA ASP A 227 -11.03 -9.47 13.56
C ASP A 227 -11.94 -10.16 14.60
N ILE A 228 -11.50 -10.14 15.86
CA ILE A 228 -12.24 -10.70 17.00
C ILE A 228 -13.53 -9.93 17.33
N SER A 229 -13.76 -8.78 16.71
CA SER A 229 -14.97 -7.97 16.91
C SER A 229 -16.14 -8.37 16.01
N LYS A 230 -15.99 -9.49 15.28
CA LYS A 230 -17.03 -10.08 14.42
C LYS A 230 -17.55 -9.11 13.37
N GLY A 231 -16.64 -8.45 12.64
CA GLY A 231 -16.96 -7.63 11.46
C GLY A 231 -16.96 -6.14 11.69
N LYS A 232 -16.70 -5.67 12.92
CA LYS A 232 -16.49 -4.24 13.21
C LYS A 232 -15.06 -3.79 12.89
N ARG A 233 -14.20 -4.70 12.40
CA ARG A 233 -12.79 -4.47 12.04
C ARG A 233 -11.97 -3.88 13.19
N MET A 234 -12.39 -4.10 14.43
CA MET A 234 -11.60 -3.74 15.60
C MET A 234 -10.50 -4.78 15.82
N SER A 235 -9.44 -4.37 16.50
CA SER A 235 -8.25 -5.19 16.72
C SER A 235 -7.73 -4.87 18.11
N GLU A 236 -7.71 -5.87 18.99
CA GLU A 236 -7.24 -5.73 20.37
C GLU A 236 -6.32 -6.87 20.73
N SER A 237 -5.27 -6.54 21.48
CA SER A 237 -4.30 -7.51 21.96
C SER A 237 -4.61 -7.95 23.37
N ILE A 238 -3.93 -9.00 23.80
CA ILE A 238 -3.95 -9.47 25.19
C ILE A 238 -3.35 -8.47 26.20
N TYR A 239 -2.69 -7.42 25.71
CA TYR A 239 -2.02 -6.41 26.53
C TYR A 239 -2.91 -5.19 26.83
N GLY A 240 -4.15 -5.19 26.33
CA GLY A 240 -5.07 -4.05 26.39
C GLY A 240 -4.85 -3.12 25.21
N GLY A 241 -5.86 -3.00 24.34
CA GLY A 241 -5.77 -2.17 23.13
C GLY A 241 -4.68 -2.65 22.16
N ARG A 242 -3.93 -1.70 21.59
CA ARG A 242 -2.86 -1.95 20.61
C ARG A 242 -1.48 -2.04 21.27
N PHE A 243 -0.53 -2.73 20.62
CA PHE A 243 0.86 -2.83 21.08
C PHE A 243 1.89 -2.48 19.99
N LYS A 244 3.09 -2.15 20.46
CA LYS A 244 4.22 -1.70 19.64
C LYS A 244 4.73 -2.77 18.68
N ASP A 245 5.32 -2.34 17.59
CA ASP A 245 6.05 -3.23 16.70
C ASP A 245 7.27 -3.82 17.43
N GLU A 246 7.49 -5.13 17.27
CA GLU A 246 8.54 -5.85 18.01
C GLU A 246 9.72 -6.15 17.10
N TRP A 247 10.77 -5.34 17.25
CA TRP A 247 11.98 -5.42 16.43
C TRP A 247 13.25 -5.74 17.21
N THR A 248 13.16 -5.92 18.53
CA THR A 248 14.31 -5.90 19.45
C THR A 248 15.34 -7.00 19.19
N HIS A 249 14.94 -8.12 18.58
CA HIS A 249 15.81 -9.25 18.28
C HIS A 249 16.06 -9.43 16.77
N GLY A 250 15.71 -8.42 15.97
CA GLY A 250 15.87 -8.43 14.51
C GLY A 250 14.56 -8.34 13.76
N THR A 251 14.67 -8.36 12.43
CA THR A 251 13.53 -8.28 11.50
C THR A 251 13.56 -9.45 10.54
N ILE A 252 12.41 -10.03 10.24
CA ILE A 252 12.26 -11.08 9.23
C ILE A 252 11.54 -10.46 8.04
N GLN A 253 12.07 -10.69 6.83
CA GLN A 253 11.46 -10.18 5.60
C GLN A 253 10.23 -10.99 5.22
N HIS A 254 9.32 -10.35 4.51
CA HIS A 254 8.18 -10.96 3.84
C HIS A 254 8.63 -11.67 2.56
N SER A 255 9.56 -12.62 2.71
CA SER A 255 10.34 -13.20 1.62
C SER A 255 9.65 -14.37 0.90
N LYS A 256 8.71 -15.05 1.54
CA LYS A 256 8.03 -16.24 1.00
C LYS A 256 6.57 -16.38 1.45
N ALA A 257 5.84 -17.26 0.77
CA ALA A 257 4.52 -17.72 1.19
C ALA A 257 4.60 -18.47 2.54
N GLY A 258 3.47 -18.60 3.23
CA GLY A 258 3.37 -19.28 4.53
C GLY A 258 3.81 -18.43 5.73
N LEU A 259 4.43 -17.26 5.52
CA LEU A 259 4.78 -16.35 6.61
C LEU A 259 3.54 -15.75 7.28
N LEU A 260 3.57 -15.69 8.61
CA LEU A 260 2.53 -15.13 9.48
C LEU A 260 3.00 -13.77 10.02
N SER A 261 2.19 -12.72 9.79
CA SER A 261 2.58 -11.33 10.08
C SER A 261 1.40 -10.50 10.61
N MET A 262 1.70 -9.48 11.42
CA MET A 262 0.68 -8.64 12.06
C MET A 262 0.07 -7.64 11.07
N ALA A 263 -1.26 -7.58 11.03
CA ALA A 263 -1.95 -6.47 10.39
C ALA A 263 -2.02 -5.28 11.35
N ASN A 264 -1.75 -4.08 10.85
CA ASN A 264 -1.77 -2.84 11.63
C ASN A 264 -2.31 -1.67 10.80
N ALA A 265 -2.60 -0.55 11.47
CA ALA A 265 -3.06 0.70 10.89
C ALA A 265 -1.95 1.77 10.93
N GLY A 266 -0.70 1.33 10.75
CA GLY A 266 0.50 2.14 10.92
C GLY A 266 1.36 1.69 12.11
N LYS A 267 2.49 2.37 12.29
CA LYS A 267 3.51 2.04 13.31
C LYS A 267 2.90 1.86 14.71
N ASP A 268 3.34 0.82 15.40
CA ASP A 268 2.98 0.53 16.80
C ASP A 268 1.46 0.34 17.03
N THR A 269 0.73 -0.17 16.04
CA THR A 269 -0.74 -0.37 16.13
C THR A 269 -1.20 -1.82 16.01
N ASN A 270 -0.35 -2.77 16.42
CA ASN A 270 -0.68 -4.20 16.39
C ASN A 270 -1.79 -4.55 17.39
N GLY A 271 -2.65 -5.51 17.05
CA GLY A 271 -3.74 -5.98 17.90
C GLY A 271 -3.96 -7.49 17.76
N SER A 272 -5.15 -7.90 17.31
CA SER A 272 -5.48 -9.30 17.00
C SER A 272 -5.45 -9.62 15.51
N GLN A 273 -5.54 -8.63 14.62
CA GLN A 273 -5.56 -8.90 13.18
C GLN A 273 -4.18 -9.30 12.68
N PHE A 274 -4.17 -10.28 11.77
CA PHE A 274 -2.97 -10.86 11.19
C PHE A 274 -3.22 -11.24 9.74
N PHE A 275 -2.16 -11.51 9.00
CA PHE A 275 -2.24 -12.10 7.67
C PHE A 275 -1.21 -13.21 7.47
N ILE A 276 -1.56 -14.13 6.58
CA ILE A 276 -0.71 -15.21 6.07
C ILE A 276 -0.37 -14.86 4.63
N LEU A 277 0.91 -14.85 4.27
CA LEU A 277 1.34 -14.58 2.90
C LEU A 277 1.10 -15.78 1.98
N LEU A 278 0.64 -15.49 0.76
CA LEU A 278 0.53 -16.45 -0.34
C LEU A 278 1.66 -16.28 -1.37
N GLY A 279 2.59 -15.36 -1.12
CA GLY A 279 3.71 -15.03 -2.00
C GLY A 279 4.64 -14.01 -1.34
N LYS A 280 5.73 -13.70 -2.03
CA LYS A 280 6.73 -12.72 -1.59
C LYS A 280 6.15 -11.29 -1.61
N ALA A 281 6.40 -10.50 -0.56
CA ALA A 281 5.84 -9.16 -0.38
C ALA A 281 6.80 -8.18 0.36
N GLU A 282 8.03 -8.04 -0.10
CA GLU A 282 9.09 -7.22 0.54
C GLU A 282 8.71 -5.75 0.79
N TYR A 283 7.75 -5.19 0.06
CA TYR A 283 7.28 -3.81 0.30
C TYR A 283 6.56 -3.62 1.65
N LEU A 284 6.26 -4.72 2.36
CA LEU A 284 5.75 -4.76 3.73
C LEU A 284 6.85 -4.78 4.80
N ASP A 285 8.12 -4.97 4.40
CA ASP A 285 9.26 -5.02 5.31
C ASP A 285 9.40 -3.71 6.10
N GLY A 286 9.69 -3.84 7.40
CA GLY A 286 9.79 -2.72 8.32
C GLY A 286 8.46 -2.02 8.64
N LYS A 287 7.33 -2.50 8.08
CA LYS A 287 5.98 -1.97 8.35
C LYS A 287 5.10 -2.95 9.12
N HIS A 288 5.31 -4.26 8.91
CA HIS A 288 4.55 -5.33 9.55
C HIS A 288 5.48 -6.34 10.21
N VAL A 289 5.16 -6.76 11.43
CA VAL A 289 5.98 -7.68 12.21
C VAL A 289 5.67 -9.10 11.76
N VAL A 290 6.63 -9.76 11.08
CA VAL A 290 6.60 -11.21 10.85
C VAL A 290 6.94 -11.91 12.16
N PHE A 291 6.07 -12.80 12.62
CA PHE A 291 6.19 -13.44 13.95
C PHE A 291 6.01 -14.95 13.94
N GLY A 292 5.83 -15.55 12.77
CA GLY A 292 5.75 -16.99 12.61
C GLY A 292 5.68 -17.40 11.14
N MET A 293 5.49 -18.69 10.92
CA MET A 293 5.26 -19.28 9.60
C MET A 293 4.48 -20.57 9.72
N VAL A 294 3.94 -21.06 8.60
CA VAL A 294 3.47 -22.45 8.49
C VAL A 294 4.58 -23.38 8.99
N ASP A 295 4.23 -24.37 9.80
CA ASP A 295 5.17 -25.33 10.34
C ASP A 295 5.72 -26.23 9.23
N GLU A 296 6.99 -26.04 8.90
CA GLU A 296 7.73 -26.79 7.88
C GLU A 296 8.59 -27.91 8.50
N SER A 297 8.47 -28.19 9.81
CA SER A 297 9.30 -29.21 10.50
C SER A 297 8.90 -30.65 10.21
N ASP A 298 7.70 -30.87 9.71
CA ASP A 298 7.16 -32.17 9.30
C ASP A 298 6.52 -32.02 7.90
N GLU A 299 6.88 -32.90 6.98
CA GLU A 299 6.47 -32.82 5.58
C GLU A 299 4.95 -32.95 5.39
N ASP A 300 4.29 -33.83 6.16
CA ASP A 300 2.85 -34.04 6.08
C ASP A 300 2.10 -32.83 6.66
N ILE A 301 2.56 -32.30 7.80
CA ILE A 301 1.98 -31.08 8.41
C ILE A 301 2.12 -29.89 7.45
N CYS A 302 3.30 -29.73 6.86
CA CYS A 302 3.61 -28.68 5.91
C CYS A 302 2.66 -28.78 4.70
N LYS A 303 2.60 -29.95 4.06
CA LYS A 303 1.78 -30.19 2.88
C LYS A 303 0.31 -29.91 3.15
N VAL A 304 -0.26 -30.48 4.22
CA VAL A 304 -1.67 -30.26 4.58
C VAL A 304 -1.94 -28.78 4.84
N SER A 305 -1.04 -28.09 5.55
CA SER A 305 -1.20 -26.67 5.83
C SER A 305 -1.23 -25.83 4.56
N TYR A 306 -0.33 -26.09 3.60
CA TYR A 306 -0.33 -25.39 2.31
C TYR A 306 -1.53 -25.76 1.42
N ASP A 307 -1.97 -27.02 1.40
CA ASP A 307 -3.18 -27.44 0.68
C ASP A 307 -4.41 -26.65 1.19
N VAL A 308 -4.52 -26.41 2.51
CA VAL A 308 -5.58 -25.57 3.09
C VAL A 308 -5.43 -24.11 2.67
N LEU A 309 -4.22 -23.54 2.66
CA LEU A 309 -4.00 -22.17 2.19
C LEU A 309 -4.40 -22.00 0.71
N ASP A 310 -4.11 -22.98 -0.13
CA ASP A 310 -4.51 -22.98 -1.54
C ASP A 310 -6.04 -23.08 -1.68
N ALA A 311 -6.70 -23.91 -0.88
CA ALA A 311 -8.16 -23.99 -0.85
C ALA A 311 -8.81 -22.67 -0.43
N ILE A 312 -8.25 -21.97 0.58
CA ILE A 312 -8.69 -20.63 0.98
C ILE A 312 -8.46 -19.63 -0.17
N SER A 313 -7.27 -19.66 -0.80
CA SER A 313 -6.92 -18.78 -1.93
C SER A 313 -7.88 -18.95 -3.11
N ALA A 314 -8.30 -20.18 -3.42
CA ALA A 314 -9.22 -20.48 -4.52
C ALA A 314 -10.60 -19.82 -4.37
N VAL A 315 -11.05 -19.56 -3.13
CA VAL A 315 -12.29 -18.82 -2.86
C VAL A 315 -12.07 -17.32 -2.68
N GLY A 316 -10.84 -16.83 -2.82
CA GLY A 316 -10.50 -15.41 -2.75
C GLY A 316 -10.96 -14.59 -3.97
N ALA A 317 -10.76 -13.28 -3.89
CA ALA A 317 -11.05 -12.35 -4.98
C ALA A 317 -10.07 -11.16 -4.98
N LYS A 318 -9.90 -10.48 -6.12
CA LYS A 318 -9.05 -9.28 -6.24
C LYS A 318 -9.49 -8.15 -5.30
N SER A 319 -10.80 -8.01 -5.06
CA SER A 319 -11.36 -7.06 -4.08
C SER A 319 -10.98 -7.40 -2.64
N GLY A 320 -10.51 -8.62 -2.38
CA GLY A 320 -10.24 -9.16 -1.07
C GLY A 320 -11.43 -9.86 -0.42
N LYS A 321 -12.68 -9.59 -0.80
CA LYS A 321 -13.83 -10.27 -0.18
C LYS A 321 -13.92 -11.72 -0.71
N PRO A 322 -13.83 -12.76 0.14
CA PRO A 322 -13.92 -14.14 -0.33
C PRO A 322 -15.34 -14.49 -0.82
N LYS A 323 -15.42 -15.37 -1.80
CA LYS A 323 -16.67 -15.86 -2.43
C LYS A 323 -17.46 -16.79 -1.53
N LYS A 324 -16.76 -17.52 -0.67
CA LYS A 324 -17.33 -18.36 0.39
C LYS A 324 -16.79 -17.87 1.73
N LYS A 325 -17.60 -17.99 2.79
CA LYS A 325 -17.17 -17.66 4.15
C LYS A 325 -16.05 -18.63 4.57
N VAL A 326 -14.95 -18.11 5.09
CA VAL A 326 -13.81 -18.90 5.59
C VAL A 326 -13.66 -18.63 7.08
N VAL A 327 -13.75 -19.66 7.91
CA VAL A 327 -13.87 -19.54 9.37
C VAL A 327 -12.82 -20.39 10.07
N VAL A 328 -12.28 -19.89 11.17
CA VAL A 328 -11.52 -20.69 12.14
C VAL A 328 -12.52 -21.41 13.06
N GLU A 329 -12.77 -22.69 12.83
CA GLU A 329 -13.72 -23.50 13.63
C GLU A 329 -13.17 -23.85 15.01
N SER A 330 -11.86 -24.07 15.09
CA SER A 330 -11.13 -24.36 16.32
C SER A 330 -9.69 -23.87 16.20
N CYS A 331 -9.08 -23.50 17.31
CA CYS A 331 -7.68 -23.10 17.36
C CYS A 331 -7.11 -23.36 18.75
N GLY A 332 -5.78 -23.44 18.84
CA GLY A 332 -5.10 -23.66 20.11
C GLY A 332 -3.61 -23.92 19.93
N VAL A 333 -2.96 -24.34 21.02
CA VAL A 333 -1.56 -24.78 21.00
C VAL A 333 -1.50 -26.26 20.63
N VAL A 334 -0.57 -26.63 19.76
CA VAL A 334 -0.27 -28.04 19.46
C VAL A 334 0.41 -28.65 20.68
N GLN A 335 -0.19 -29.69 21.26
CA GLN A 335 0.44 -30.40 22.37
C GLN A 335 1.59 -31.28 21.86
N PRO A 336 2.71 -31.38 22.59
CA PRO A 336 3.77 -32.32 22.24
C PRO A 336 3.20 -33.73 22.20
N THR A 337 3.31 -34.43 21.08
CA THR A 337 2.99 -35.84 21.02
C THR A 337 3.97 -36.61 21.90
N ASN A 338 3.49 -37.22 22.99
CA ASN A 338 4.28 -38.14 23.81
C ASN A 338 4.55 -39.43 23.02
N THR A 339 5.49 -39.40 22.08
CA THR A 339 5.92 -40.58 21.33
C THR A 339 6.94 -41.37 22.15
N LYS A 340 6.50 -41.90 23.31
CA LYS A 340 7.15 -42.99 24.04
C LYS A 340 6.08 -43.91 24.63
N LYS A 341 5.59 -44.83 23.79
CA LYS A 341 5.11 -46.18 24.17
C LYS A 341 4.72 -46.94 22.90
N ARG A 342 5.72 -47.51 22.23
CA ARG A 342 5.55 -48.84 21.62
C ARG A 342 6.51 -49.75 22.39
N LEU A 343 5.91 -50.82 22.91
CA LEU A 343 6.41 -51.76 23.92
C LEU A 343 7.75 -52.38 23.56
#